data_AF-A0A9X0APQ6-F1
#
_entry.id   AF-A0A9X0APQ6-F1
#
_cell.length_a   1.000
_cell.length_b   1.000
_cell.length_c   1.000
_cell.angle_alpha   90.00
_cell.angle_beta   90.00
_cell.angle_gamma   90.00
#
_symmetry.space_group_name_H-M   'P 1'
#
loop_
_entity.id
_entity.type
_entity.pdbx_description
1 polymer ?
#
loop_
_entity_poly.entity_id
_entity_poly.type
_entity_poly.pdbx_seq_one_letter_code
_entity_poly.pdbx_strand_id
1 'polypeptide(L)'
;MGYPPTRVQGTPTSVYNLGCFFGALSTIWTGDFLGRPRVILLGSTIIALGALIQTTSYGVAQMMMGRVVVGLGTGMNTATAGLWQAKTSKIRSRGKLVIIQMANCITGFSISNWLTH
;
A
#
# COMPACT_ATOMS: atom_id res chain seq x y z
N MET A 1 -20.96 -16.14 18.98
CA MET A 1 -20.05 -15.61 17.93
C MET A 1 -19.90 -14.12 18.18
N GLY A 2 -19.02 -13.75 19.11
CA GLY A 2 -18.81 -12.35 19.50
C GLY A 2 -17.92 -11.66 18.48
N TYR A 3 -18.40 -10.53 17.94
CA TYR A 3 -17.59 -9.63 17.13
C TYR A 3 -16.32 -9.29 17.93
N PRO A 4 -15.10 -9.48 17.38
CA PRO A 4 -13.91 -9.02 18.07
C PRO A 4 -14.08 -7.51 18.30
N PRO A 5 -13.72 -6.99 19.49
CA PRO A 5 -14.02 -5.60 19.85
C PRO A 5 -13.50 -4.64 18.79
N THR A 6 -14.30 -3.64 18.40
CA THR A 6 -14.02 -2.71 17.27
C THR A 6 -12.61 -2.09 17.31
N ARG A 7 -12.04 -2.01 18.53
CA ARG A 7 -10.66 -1.57 18.78
C ARG A 7 -9.63 -2.47 18.10
N VAL A 8 -9.75 -3.81 18.16
CA VAL A 8 -8.73 -4.72 17.60
C VAL A 8 -8.73 -4.81 16.07
N GLN A 9 -9.84 -4.49 15.38
CA GLN A 9 -9.84 -4.36 13.92
C GLN A 9 -9.38 -2.99 13.43
N GLY A 10 -9.68 -1.91 14.17
CA GLY A 10 -9.31 -0.55 13.77
C GLY A 10 -7.82 -0.25 13.96
N THR A 11 -7.21 -0.73 15.04
CA THR A 11 -5.79 -0.47 15.33
C THR A 11 -4.83 -0.86 14.20
N PRO A 12 -4.87 -2.08 13.61
CA PRO A 12 -3.95 -2.45 12.54
C PRO A 12 -4.13 -1.60 11.27
N THR A 13 -5.36 -1.18 10.97
CA THR A 13 -5.65 -0.32 9.81
C THR A 13 -5.09 1.09 9.99
N SER A 14 -5.21 1.66 11.19
CA SER A 14 -4.63 2.98 11.51
C SER A 14 -3.10 2.95 11.46
N VAL A 15 -2.49 1.90 12.02
CA VAL A 15 -1.03 1.71 12.00
C VAL A 15 -0.52 1.51 10.57
N TYR A 16 -1.26 0.77 9.74
CA TYR A 16 -0.97 0.62 8.32
C TYR A 16 -0.99 1.97 7.58
N ASN A 17 -2.02 2.81 7.83
CA ASN A 17 -2.11 4.14 7.21
C ASN A 17 -0.95 5.06 7.63
N LEU A 18 -0.52 5.00 8.90
CA LEU A 18 0.68 5.71 9.35
C LEU A 18 1.92 5.24 8.59
N GLY A 19 2.11 3.91 8.47
CA GLY A 19 3.19 3.35 7.65
C GLY A 19 3.13 3.82 6.20
N CYS A 20 1.92 3.89 5.61
CA CYS A 20 1.70 4.36 4.25
C CYS A 20 2.10 5.84 4.07
N PHE A 21 1.78 6.69 5.06
CA PHE A 21 2.17 8.10 5.07
C PHE A 21 3.69 8.28 5.07
N PHE A 22 4.39 7.59 5.98
CA PHE A 22 5.86 7.64 6.03
C PHE A 22 6.51 7.03 4.77
N GLY A 23 5.92 5.97 4.24
CA GLY A 23 6.35 5.35 2.98
C GLY A 23 6.26 6.31 1.81
N ALA A 24 5.12 6.99 1.66
CA ALA A 24 4.93 8.02 0.65
C ALA A 24 5.95 9.16 0.79
N LEU A 25 6.22 9.64 2.01
CA LEU A 25 7.20 10.69 2.27
C LEU A 25 8.63 10.27 1.88
N SER A 26 9.02 9.03 2.21
CA SER A 26 10.33 8.48 1.83
C SER A 26 10.55 8.38 0.31
N THR A 27 9.46 8.30 -0.45
CA THR A 27 9.48 8.24 -1.92
C THR A 27 9.90 9.57 -2.55
N ILE A 28 9.72 10.69 -1.86
CA ILE A 28 10.17 12.01 -2.34
C ILE A 28 11.69 12.00 -2.48
N TRP A 29 12.38 11.50 -1.46
CA TRP A 29 13.84 11.38 -1.44
C TRP A 29 14.35 10.26 -2.35
N THR A 30 13.74 9.08 -2.27
CA THR A 30 14.18 7.90 -3.02
C THR A 30 13.87 8.02 -4.53
N GLY A 31 12.84 8.79 -4.88
CA GLY A 31 12.36 8.99 -6.24
C GLY A 31 13.32 9.78 -7.13
N ASP A 32 14.07 10.73 -6.56
CA ASP A 32 15.09 11.50 -7.29
C ASP A 32 16.39 10.71 -7.47
N PHE A 33 16.75 9.86 -6.51
CA PHE A 33 18.04 9.17 -6.51
C PHE A 33 18.09 7.90 -7.38
N LEU A 34 17.01 7.10 -7.42
CA LEU A 34 17.10 5.72 -7.92
C LEU A 34 16.43 5.44 -9.28
N GLY A 35 15.60 6.35 -9.76
CA GLY A 35 14.82 6.18 -10.99
C GLY A 35 13.53 5.36 -10.77
N ARG A 36 12.45 5.78 -11.43
CA ARG A 36 11.06 5.32 -11.21
C ARG A 36 10.84 3.80 -11.13
N PRO A 37 11.33 2.96 -12.07
CA PRO A 37 11.04 1.51 -12.02
C PRO A 37 11.80 0.80 -10.90
N ARG A 38 12.97 1.28 -10.50
CA ARG A 38 13.77 0.67 -9.42
C ARG A 38 13.14 0.92 -8.04
N VAL A 39 12.50 2.06 -7.87
CA VAL A 39 11.76 2.38 -6.63
C VAL A 39 10.54 1.45 -6.45
N ILE A 40 9.85 1.07 -7.54
CA ILE A 40 8.72 0.12 -7.48
C ILE A 40 9.23 -1.29 -7.09
N LEU A 41 10.39 -1.69 -7.61
CA LEU A 41 11.03 -2.96 -7.26
C LEU A 41 11.43 -2.99 -5.78
N LEU A 42 12.05 -1.93 -5.28
CA LEU A 42 12.38 -1.81 -3.85
C LEU A 42 11.13 -1.81 -2.96
N GLY A 43 10.11 -1.03 -3.30
CA GLY A 43 8.86 -1.03 -2.54
C GLY A 43 8.21 -2.42 -2.51
N SER A 44 8.25 -3.15 -3.62
CA SER A 44 7.75 -4.53 -3.69
C SER A 44 8.56 -5.50 -2.81
N THR A 45 9.89 -5.35 -2.71
CA THR A 45 10.71 -6.16 -1.79
C THR A 45 10.37 -5.88 -0.32
N ILE A 46 10.10 -4.62 0.04
CA ILE A 46 9.69 -4.23 1.40
C ILE A 46 8.31 -4.83 1.73
N ILE A 47 7.37 -4.81 0.78
CA ILE A 47 6.06 -5.46 0.93
C ILE A 47 6.24 -6.97 1.14
N ALA A 48 7.09 -7.63 0.36
CA ALA A 48 7.34 -9.06 0.49
C ALA A 48 7.89 -9.42 1.88
N LEU A 49 8.84 -8.63 2.39
CA LEU A 49 9.37 -8.82 3.75
C LEU A 49 8.29 -8.63 4.82
N GLY A 50 7.46 -7.59 4.70
CA GLY A 50 6.36 -7.35 5.64
C GLY A 50 5.26 -8.41 5.56
N ALA A 51 5.01 -8.99 4.39
CA ALA A 51 4.09 -10.10 4.22
C ALA A 51 4.64 -11.37 4.90
N LEU A 52 5.93 -11.65 4.73
CA LEU A 52 6.60 -12.79 5.34
C LEU A 52 6.53 -12.72 6.87
N ILE A 53 6.78 -11.54 7.46
CA ILE A 53 6.60 -11.29 8.89
C ILE A 53 5.17 -11.55 9.35
N GLN A 54 4.16 -11.16 8.56
CA GLN A 54 2.76 -11.43 8.88
C GLN A 54 2.42 -12.92 8.79
N THR A 55 2.97 -13.64 7.80
CA THR A 55 2.71 -15.08 7.62
C THR A 55 3.31 -15.92 8.76
N THR A 56 4.46 -15.50 9.29
CA THR A 56 5.14 -16.19 10.40
C THR A 56 4.72 -15.67 11.78
N SER A 57 3.72 -14.78 11.86
CA SER A 57 3.36 -14.09 13.11
C SER A 57 2.50 -14.96 14.02
N TYR A 58 2.99 -15.23 15.23
CA TYR A 58 2.23 -15.95 16.27
C TYR A 58 1.58 -15.01 17.31
N GLY A 59 1.85 -13.70 17.24
CA GLY A 59 1.33 -12.71 18.20
C GLY A 59 0.88 -11.38 17.57
N VAL A 60 0.01 -10.65 18.27
CA VAL A 60 -0.58 -9.38 17.81
C VAL A 60 0.49 -8.30 17.54
N ALA A 61 1.55 -8.27 18.34
CA ALA A 61 2.64 -7.30 18.18
C ALA A 61 3.44 -7.49 16.88
N GLN A 62 3.74 -8.75 16.51
CA GLN A 62 4.43 -9.06 15.25
C GLN A 62 3.56 -8.75 14.03
N MET A 63 2.25 -9.02 14.14
CA MET A 63 1.28 -8.66 13.10
C MET A 63 1.21 -7.13 12.89
N MET A 64 1.23 -6.34 13.97
CA MET A 64 1.28 -4.87 13.87
C MET A 64 2.57 -4.38 13.23
N MET A 65 3.73 -4.93 13.60
CA MET A 65 5.02 -4.62 12.96
C MET A 65 4.98 -4.93 11.46
N GLY A 66 4.47 -6.11 11.08
CA GLY A 66 4.30 -6.47 9.68
C GLY A 66 3.39 -5.50 8.91
N ARG A 67 2.34 -4.97 9.55
CA ARG A 67 1.46 -3.94 8.96
C ARG A 67 2.15 -2.61 8.74
N VAL A 68 3.05 -2.18 9.63
CA VAL A 68 3.87 -0.98 9.42
C VAL A 68 4.78 -1.17 8.20
N VAL A 69 5.47 -2.31 8.12
CA VAL A 69 6.43 -2.59 7.04
C VAL A 69 5.72 -2.70 5.68
N VAL A 70 4.61 -3.43 5.61
CA VAL A 70 3.79 -3.50 4.39
C VAL A 70 3.20 -2.12 4.05
N GLY A 71 2.80 -1.34 5.04
CA GLY A 71 2.33 0.04 4.87
C GLY A 71 3.39 0.91 4.21
N LEU A 72 4.63 0.88 4.71
CA LEU A 72 5.76 1.62 4.13
C LEU A 72 5.98 1.28 2.66
N GLY A 73 6.09 -0.02 2.34
CA GLY A 73 6.32 -0.46 0.95
C GLY A 73 5.14 -0.12 0.02
N THR A 74 3.91 -0.26 0.51
CA THR A 74 2.71 0.06 -0.28
C THR A 74 2.58 1.56 -0.53
N GLY A 75 2.91 2.40 0.46
CA GLY A 75 2.94 3.85 0.32
C GLY A 75 3.97 4.29 -0.73
N MET A 76 5.15 3.69 -0.72
CA MET A 76 6.18 3.95 -1.72
C MET A 76 5.75 3.57 -3.14
N ASN A 77 5.17 2.37 -3.29
CA ASN A 77 4.69 1.89 -4.57
C ASN A 77 3.54 2.75 -5.11
N THR A 78 2.59 3.12 -4.26
CA THR A 78 1.42 3.91 -4.65
C THR A 78 1.82 5.31 -5.14
N ALA A 79 2.70 5.99 -4.41
CA ALA A 79 3.22 7.30 -4.81
C ALA A 79 4.04 7.22 -6.11
N THR A 80 4.87 6.18 -6.26
CA THR A 80 5.70 6.01 -7.46
C THR A 80 4.89 5.61 -8.69
N ALA A 81 3.87 4.77 -8.54
CA ALA A 81 3.02 4.29 -9.63
C ALA A 81 2.30 5.44 -10.33
N GLY A 82 1.72 6.39 -9.58
CA GLY A 82 1.06 7.57 -10.17
C GLY A 82 2.04 8.45 -10.95
N LEU A 83 3.24 8.65 -10.43
CA LEU A 83 4.27 9.43 -11.12
C LEU A 83 4.83 8.72 -12.36
N TRP A 84 4.96 7.40 -12.32
CA TRP A 84 5.38 6.61 -13.48
C TRP A 84 4.31 6.62 -14.57
N GLN A 85 3.05 6.45 -14.20
CA GLN A 85 1.90 6.58 -15.09
C GLN A 85 1.84 7.97 -15.75
N ALA A 86 2.06 9.04 -14.98
CA ALA A 86 2.12 10.38 -15.52
C ALA A 86 3.27 10.55 -16.53
N LYS A 87 4.42 9.90 -16.33
CA LYS A 87 5.55 9.96 -17.27
C LYS A 87 5.31 9.18 -18.56
N THR A 88 4.66 8.02 -18.49
CA THR A 88 4.43 7.15 -19.66
C THR A 88 3.18 7.56 -20.46
N SER A 89 2.23 8.27 -19.86
CA SER A 89 0.97 8.64 -20.52
C SER A 89 1.05 9.97 -21.28
N LYS A 90 0.44 10.00 -22.49
CA LYS A 90 0.22 11.22 -23.27
C LYS A 90 -0.63 12.22 -22.45
N ILE A 91 -0.31 13.51 -22.54
CA ILE A 91 -0.91 14.60 -21.73
C ILE A 91 -2.45 14.55 -21.72
N ARG A 92 -3.09 14.17 -22.83
CA ARG A 92 -4.56 14.07 -22.96
C ARG A 92 -5.18 12.83 -22.29
N SER A 93 -4.42 11.76 -22.06
CA SER A 93 -4.92 10.50 -21.47
C SER A 93 -4.53 10.30 -20.00
N ARG A 94 -3.71 11.20 -19.42
CA ARG A 94 -3.31 11.18 -18.01
C ARG A 94 -4.49 11.02 -17.05
N GLY A 95 -5.54 11.83 -17.22
CA GLY A 95 -6.74 11.78 -16.38
C GLY A 95 -7.48 10.44 -16.49
N LYS A 96 -7.60 9.90 -17.71
CA LYS A 96 -8.29 8.62 -17.94
C LYS A 96 -7.56 7.45 -17.25
N LEU A 97 -6.23 7.44 -17.30
CA LEU A 97 -5.44 6.36 -16.69
C LEU A 97 -5.55 6.36 -15.16
N VAL A 98 -5.53 7.55 -14.54
CA VAL A 98 -5.73 7.70 -13.09
C VAL A 98 -7.14 7.29 -12.68
N ILE A 99 -8.16 7.66 -13.46
CA ILE A 99 -9.55 7.26 -13.18
C ILE A 99 -9.70 5.73 -13.26
N ILE A 100 -9.10 5.08 -14.25
CA ILE A 100 -9.12 3.60 -14.37
C ILE A 100 -8.41 2.94 -13.18
N GLN A 101 -7.27 3.47 -12.74
CA GLN A 101 -6.56 2.98 -11.55
C GLN A 101 -7.45 3.05 -10.30
N MET A 102 -8.10 4.20 -10.08
CA MET A 102 -8.99 4.42 -8.95
C MET A 102 -10.23 3.53 -9.03
N ALA A 103 -10.84 3.41 -10.21
CA ALA A 103 -11.98 2.53 -10.45
C ALA A 103 -11.63 1.08 -10.10
N ASN A 104 -10.46 0.59 -10.53
CA ASN A 104 -10.01 -0.77 -10.21
C ASN A 104 -9.82 -0.98 -8.69
N CYS A 105 -9.27 0.01 -7.98
CA CYS A 105 -9.17 -0.04 -6.51
C CYS A 105 -10.53 -0.14 -5.83
N ILE A 106 -11.50 0.70 -6.24
CA ILE A 106 -12.84 0.74 -5.64
C ILE A 106 -13.58 -0.57 -5.93
N THR A 107 -13.50 -1.08 -7.15
CA THR A 107 -14.09 -2.38 -7.52
C THR A 107 -13.51 -3.51 -6.66
N GLY A 108 -12.20 -3.55 -6.47
CA GLY A 108 -11.54 -4.55 -5.60
C GLY A 108 -11.99 -4.45 -4.14
N PHE A 109 -12.12 -3.23 -3.60
CA PHE A 109 -12.65 -3.01 -2.26
C PHE A 109 -14.11 -3.46 -2.13
N SER A 110 -14.94 -3.14 -3.13
CA SER A 110 -16.35 -3.54 -3.17
C SER A 110 -16.51 -5.06 -3.21
N ILE A 111 -15.70 -5.76 -4.01
CA ILE A 111 -15.69 -7.22 -4.09
C ILE A 111 -15.23 -7.84 -2.76
N SER A 112 -14.16 -7.28 -2.16
CA SER A 112 -13.66 -7.75 -0.86
C SER A 112 -14.70 -7.59 0.25
N ASN A 113 -15.42 -6.47 0.26
CA ASN A 113 -16.49 -6.23 1.21
C ASN A 113 -17.66 -7.22 1.01
N TRP A 114 -18.03 -7.51 -0.24
CA TRP A 114 -19.08 -8.47 -0.55
C TRP A 114 -18.70 -9.91 -0.16
N LEU A 115 -17.44 -10.32 -0.37
CA LEU A 115 -16.93 -11.64 0.03
C LEU A 115 -16.75 -11.82 1.55
N THR A 116 -16.60 -10.71 2.28
CA THR A 116 -16.44 -10.72 3.74
C THR A 116 -17.79 -10.78 4.46
N HIS A 117 -18.88 -10.51 3.75
CA HIS A 117 -20.24 -10.48 4.25
C HIS A 117 -20.98 -11.80 4.01
#